data_AF-A0A7I8DV85-F1
#
_entry.id   AF-A0A7I8DV85-F1
#
_cell.length_a   1.000
_cell.length_b   1.000
_cell.length_c   1.000
_cell.angle_alpha   90.00
_cell.angle_beta   90.00
_cell.angle_gamma   90.00
#
_symmetry.space_group_name_H-M   'P 1'
#
loop_
_entity.id
_entity.type
_entity.pdbx_description
1 polymer ?
#
loop_
_entity_poly.entity_id
_entity_poly.type
_entity_poly.pdbx_seq_one_letter_code
_entity_poly.pdbx_strand_id
1 'polypeptide(L)'
;MEKKYRPQPIATGELKLPISGYVHMMKAFERMVCEAAVTGNRDLAVTALNMDLLCQIDHDANIVIDELIEAHKDYLPQFKQS
;
A
#
# COMPACT_ATOMS: atom_id res chain seq x y z
N MET A 1 27.83 19.45 12.03
CA MET A 1 27.16 20.23 10.96
C MET A 1 25.90 19.55 10.38
N GLU A 2 25.60 18.30 10.75
CA GLU A 2 24.67 17.41 10.01
C GLU A 2 23.19 17.46 10.44
N LYS A 3 22.85 18.08 11.58
CA LYS A 3 21.46 18.18 12.07
C LYS A 3 20.67 19.37 11.50
N LYS A 4 21.35 20.41 10.98
CA LYS A 4 20.72 21.67 10.56
C LYS A 4 19.85 21.52 9.29
N TYR A 5 20.12 20.51 8.46
CA TYR A 5 19.48 20.36 7.14
C TYR A 5 18.54 19.14 7.04
N ARG A 6 18.34 18.39 8.12
CA ARG A 6 17.39 17.25 8.11
C ARG A 6 15.99 17.70 8.52
N PRO A 7 14.93 17.08 7.97
CA PRO A 7 13.59 17.25 8.50
C PRO A 7 13.56 16.95 10.00
N GLN A 8 13.01 17.87 10.78
CA GLN A 8 12.79 17.70 12.22
C GLN A 8 11.30 17.58 12.45
N PRO A 9 10.77 16.35 12.66
CA PRO A 9 9.34 16.16 12.89
C PRO A 9 8.89 16.90 14.15
N ILE A 10 7.75 17.56 14.06
CA ILE A 10 7.09 18.21 15.20
C ILE A 10 5.96 17.29 15.65
N ALA A 11 5.84 17.07 16.96
CA ALA A 11 4.78 16.26 17.52
C ALA A 11 3.41 16.90 17.24
N THR A 12 2.49 16.14 16.67
CA THR A 12 1.13 16.59 16.34
C THR A 12 0.11 16.29 17.43
N GLY A 13 0.51 15.56 18.48
CA GLY A 13 -0.41 14.99 19.46
C GLY A 13 -1.20 13.80 18.91
N GLU A 14 -2.29 13.46 19.58
CA GLU A 14 -3.15 12.34 19.19
C GLU A 14 -4.04 12.67 17.98
N LEU A 15 -4.28 11.67 17.13
CA LEU A 15 -5.23 11.80 16.02
C LEU A 15 -6.65 11.88 16.56
N LYS A 16 -7.42 12.86 16.08
CA LYS A 16 -8.84 13.01 16.44
C LYS A 16 -9.62 11.79 15.95
N LEU A 17 -10.58 11.34 16.76
CA LEU A 17 -11.43 10.17 16.46
C LEU A 17 -12.05 10.17 15.04
N PRO A 18 -12.55 11.31 14.49
CA PRO A 18 -13.15 11.30 13.15
C PRO A 18 -12.19 10.95 12.01
N ILE A 19 -10.88 11.11 12.21
CA ILE A 19 -9.85 10.87 11.17
C ILE A 19 -8.96 9.67 11.47
N SER A 20 -8.89 9.23 12.73
CA SER A 20 -7.93 8.22 13.15
C SER A 20 -8.16 6.88 12.45
N GLY A 21 -9.41 6.44 12.29
CA GLY A 21 -9.74 5.19 11.58
C GLY A 21 -9.21 5.16 10.15
N TYR A 22 -9.49 6.21 9.38
CA TYR A 22 -9.03 6.33 7.99
C TYR A 22 -7.51 6.37 7.87
N VAL A 23 -6.83 7.10 8.75
CA VAL A 23 -5.35 7.16 8.74
C VAL A 23 -4.76 5.78 8.99
N HIS A 24 -5.26 5.04 9.99
CA HIS A 24 -4.73 3.69 10.29
C HIS A 24 -5.00 2.71 9.15
N MET A 25 -6.20 2.75 8.55
CA MET A 25 -6.55 1.91 7.42
C MET A 25 -5.64 2.18 6.21
N MET A 26 -5.42 3.46 5.87
CA MET A 26 -4.51 3.83 4.77
C MET A 26 -3.06 3.41 5.06
N LYS A 27 -2.60 3.52 6.31
CA LYS A 27 -1.27 3.04 6.70
C LYS A 27 -1.14 1.52 6.66
N ALA A 28 -2.21 0.78 6.96
CA ALA A 28 -2.23 -0.67 6.80
C ALA A 28 -2.15 -1.05 5.30
N PHE A 29 -2.93 -0.39 4.46
CA PHE A 29 -2.88 -0.53 3.00
C PHE A 29 -1.46 -0.32 2.46
N GLU A 30 -0.86 0.84 2.75
CA GLU A 30 0.50 1.18 2.30
C GLU A 30 1.53 0.09 2.69
N ARG A 31 1.44 -0.43 3.92
CA ARG A 31 2.35 -1.48 4.40
C ARG A 31 2.20 -2.78 3.64
N MET A 32 0.96 -3.24 3.41
CA MET A 32 0.71 -4.48 2.66
C MET A 32 1.12 -4.34 1.19
N VAL A 33 0.88 -3.20 0.55
CA VAL A 33 1.35 -2.95 -0.83
C VAL A 33 2.87 -3.00 -0.90
N CYS A 34 3.58 -2.36 0.04
CA CYS A 34 5.04 -2.44 0.09
C CYS A 34 5.52 -3.88 0.29
N GLU A 35 4.89 -4.64 1.19
CA GLU A 35 5.26 -6.03 1.43
C GLU A 35 4.99 -6.90 0.19
N ALA A 36 3.84 -6.76 -0.46
CA ALA A 36 3.51 -7.44 -1.71
C ALA A 36 4.54 -7.09 -2.80
N ALA A 37 4.92 -5.81 -2.93
CA ALA A 37 5.90 -5.38 -3.92
C ALA A 37 7.29 -5.98 -3.72
N VAL A 38 7.74 -6.09 -2.46
CA VAL A 38 9.06 -6.65 -2.12
C VAL A 38 9.08 -8.17 -2.22
N THR A 39 7.96 -8.83 -1.91
CA THR A 39 7.85 -10.31 -1.87
C THR A 39 7.34 -10.92 -3.18
N GLY A 40 6.72 -10.14 -4.06
CA GLY A 40 6.00 -10.65 -5.23
C GLY A 40 4.68 -11.36 -4.86
N ASN A 41 4.14 -11.13 -3.66
CA ASN A 41 2.93 -11.80 -3.22
C ASN A 41 1.66 -11.15 -3.81
N ARG A 42 1.11 -11.76 -4.85
CA ARG A 42 -0.14 -11.34 -5.52
C ARG A 42 -1.33 -11.30 -4.57
N ASP A 43 -1.54 -12.33 -3.75
CA ASP A 43 -2.71 -12.42 -2.87
C ASP A 43 -2.69 -11.33 -1.80
N LEU A 44 -1.50 -10.94 -1.35
CA LEU A 44 -1.31 -9.81 -0.45
C LEU A 44 -1.62 -8.48 -1.16
N ALA A 45 -1.25 -8.33 -2.44
CA ALA A 45 -1.62 -7.16 -3.24
C ALA A 45 -3.15 -7.03 -3.42
N VAL A 46 -3.84 -8.15 -3.68
CA VAL A 46 -5.31 -8.19 -3.75
C VAL A 46 -5.94 -7.84 -2.40
N THR A 47 -5.42 -8.43 -1.32
CA THR A 47 -5.87 -8.12 0.04
C THR A 47 -5.69 -6.64 0.38
N ALA A 48 -4.58 -6.03 -0.06
CA ALA A 48 -4.37 -4.61 0.09
C ALA A 48 -5.40 -3.80 -0.70
N LEU A 49 -5.60 -4.12 -1.98
CA LEU A 49 -6.54 -3.39 -2.83
C LEU A 49 -7.99 -3.47 -2.31
N ASN A 50 -8.39 -4.60 -1.73
CA ASN A 50 -9.70 -4.75 -1.07
C ASN A 50 -9.90 -3.82 0.15
N MET A 51 -8.82 -3.38 0.79
CA MET A 51 -8.89 -2.39 1.88
C MET A 51 -8.95 -0.95 1.35
N ASP A 52 -8.65 -0.73 0.07
CA ASP A 52 -8.74 0.60 -0.52
C ASP A 52 -10.20 1.04 -0.64
N LEU A 53 -10.45 2.32 -0.39
CA LEU A 53 -11.81 2.88 -0.40
C LEU A 53 -12.44 2.89 -1.80
N LEU A 54 -11.62 2.69 -2.84
CA LEU A 54 -12.04 2.74 -4.25
C LEU A 54 -12.34 1.36 -4.84
N CYS A 55 -11.93 0.26 -4.19
CA CYS A 55 -12.12 -1.09 -4.70
C CYS A 55 -12.53 -2.05 -3.57
N GLN A 56 -13.83 -2.09 -3.26
CA GLN A 56 -14.36 -2.92 -2.16
C GLN A 56 -14.95 -4.27 -2.63
N ILE A 57 -14.75 -4.61 -3.91
CA ILE A 57 -15.29 -5.83 -4.52
C ILE A 57 -14.11 -6.75 -4.83
N ASP A 58 -14.04 -7.90 -4.15
CA ASP A 58 -12.94 -8.85 -4.26
C ASP A 58 -12.69 -9.35 -5.69
N HIS A 59 -13.76 -9.57 -6.43
CA HIS A 59 -13.69 -9.93 -7.85
C HIS A 59 -12.94 -8.87 -8.67
N ASP A 60 -13.28 -7.60 -8.47
CA ASP A 60 -12.70 -6.50 -9.24
C ASP A 60 -11.25 -6.25 -8.79
N ALA A 61 -10.94 -6.42 -7.50
CA ALA A 61 -9.59 -6.29 -6.99
C ALA A 61 -8.63 -7.32 -7.61
N ASN A 62 -9.09 -8.56 -7.82
CA ASN A 62 -8.30 -9.59 -8.51
C ASN A 62 -7.99 -9.19 -9.95
N ILE A 63 -9.01 -8.76 -10.71
CA ILE A 63 -8.85 -8.35 -12.10
C ILE A 63 -7.87 -7.17 -12.20
N VAL A 64 -8.07 -6.15 -11.38
CA VAL A 64 -7.23 -4.95 -11.40
C VAL A 64 -5.77 -5.29 -11.06
N ILE A 65 -5.52 -6.13 -10.05
CA ILE A 65 -4.15 -6.52 -9.69
C ILE A 65 -3.48 -7.31 -10.83
N ASP A 66 -4.19 -8.22 -11.48
CA ASP A 66 -3.66 -8.97 -12.62
C ASP A 66 -3.29 -8.05 -13.79
N GLU A 67 -4.18 -7.13 -14.13
CA GLU A 67 -3.95 -6.17 -15.21
C GLU A 67 -2.78 -5.23 -14.88
N LEU A 68 -2.69 -4.76 -13.63
CA LEU A 68 -1.59 -3.89 -13.18
C LEU A 68 -0.25 -4.62 -13.19
N ILE A 69 -0.19 -5.88 -12.74
CA ILE A 69 1.04 -6.68 -12.77
C ILE A 69 1.49 -6.91 -14.21
N GLU A 70 0.59 -7.28 -15.11
CA GLU A 70 0.93 -7.52 -16.52
C GLU A 70 1.37 -6.22 -17.21
N ALA A 71 0.63 -5.13 -17.02
CA ALA A 71 0.95 -3.83 -17.61
C ALA A 71 2.31 -3.26 -17.15
N HIS A 72 2.74 -3.60 -15.92
CA HIS A 72 3.97 -3.10 -15.32
C HIS A 72 5.03 -4.19 -15.11
N LYS A 73 4.92 -5.35 -15.77
CA LYS A 73 5.79 -6.51 -15.58
C LYS A 73 7.28 -6.23 -15.70
N ASP A 74 7.67 -5.25 -16.52
CA ASP A 74 9.06 -4.84 -16.70
C ASP A 74 9.63 -4.14 -15.46
N TYR A 75 8.76 -3.52 -14.66
CA TYR A 75 9.10 -2.80 -13.43
C TYR A 75 8.84 -3.61 -12.16
N LEU A 76 8.16 -4.75 -12.27
CA LEU A 76 7.77 -5.63 -11.18
C LEU A 76 8.45 -7.01 -11.26
N PRO A 77 9.79 -7.10 -11.22
CA PRO A 77 10.50 -8.37 -11.43
C PRO A 77 10.18 -9.44 -10.38
N GLN A 78 9.72 -9.05 -9.19
CA GLN A 78 9.34 -9.94 -8.09
C GLN A 78 8.07 -10.75 -8.41
N PHE A 79 7.18 -10.25 -9.26
CA PHE A 79 5.93 -10.91 -9.64
C PHE A 79 6.08 -11.86 -10.84
N LYS A 80 7.31 -12.04 -11.37
CA LYS A 80 7.57 -12.92 -12.53
C LYS A 80 7.62 -14.42 -12.19
N GLN A 81 7.57 -14.78 -10.90
CA GLN A 81 7.72 -16.17 -10.42
C GLN A 81 6.43 -16.75 -9.81
N SER A 82 5.32 -16.03 -9.86
CA SER A 82 4.03 -16.43 -9.28
C SER A 82 3.19 -17.24 -10.25
#